data_AF-A0AAJ4N4L4-F1
#
_entry.id   AF-A0AAJ4N4L4-F1
#
_cell.length_a   1.000
_cell.length_b   1.000
_cell.length_c   1.000
_cell.angle_alpha   90.00
_cell.angle_beta   90.00
_cell.angle_gamma   90.00
#
_symmetry.space_group_name_H-M   'P 1'
#
loop_
_entity.id
_entity.type
_entity.pdbx_description
1 polymer ?
#
loop_
_entity_poly.entity_id
_entity_poly.type
_entity_poly.pdbx_seq_one_letter_code
_entity_poly.pdbx_strand_id
1 'polypeptide(L)'
;MPGKAAIVLGHSHLSSIVLNLNDRPGEVHGGDDSIEYFVFDTIRLGSDFVFSIDSGGGHYVLNPTIMDMVNRKVPSDKERIYVSMFGGNAHNVLTLEEHPVPFDFIIPDKSSLPFLEDAELVTYDYIDRFVRKLAEPYLLNATTLRNATSSDVYHFESPPPVRDNDFIVRNLEDWFKKQTPIKIAPPYLRYKMWHVHSKIIRDFCDQMGINFLSTPVETQDEQGFLLEEHGRDSTHAGPSFGNAILKQLESRLGLKYGGWSWLYD
;
A
#
# COMPACT_ATOMS: atom_id res chain seq x y z
N MET A 1 29.25 8.62 -5.56
CA MET A 1 28.12 9.46 -5.13
C MET A 1 27.52 8.80 -3.92
N PRO A 2 27.40 9.48 -2.77
CA PRO A 2 26.80 8.88 -1.58
C PRO A 2 25.47 8.21 -1.95
N GLY A 3 25.22 7.02 -1.39
CA GLY A 3 24.07 6.18 -1.74
C GLY A 3 22.71 6.87 -1.61
N LYS A 4 21.62 6.17 -1.91
CA LYS A 4 20.29 6.76 -1.94
C LYS A 4 19.64 6.85 -0.56
N ALA A 5 18.76 7.82 -0.40
CA ALA A 5 17.81 7.92 0.71
C ALA A 5 16.39 7.72 0.18
N ALA A 6 15.69 6.70 0.65
CA ALA A 6 14.30 6.44 0.34
C ALA A 6 13.38 6.97 1.45
N ILE A 7 12.64 8.03 1.14
CA ILE A 7 11.63 8.59 2.04
C ILE A 7 10.33 7.80 1.84
N VAL A 8 9.96 6.96 2.82
CA VAL A 8 8.80 6.07 2.73
C VAL A 8 7.62 6.69 3.48
N LEU A 9 6.54 6.97 2.75
CA LEU A 9 5.33 7.63 3.26
C LEU A 9 4.13 6.70 3.16
N GLY A 10 3.39 6.50 4.24
CA GLY A 10 2.20 5.65 4.22
C GLY A 10 1.35 5.71 5.48
N HIS A 11 0.34 4.84 5.50
CA HIS A 11 -0.55 4.60 6.65
C HIS A 11 -0.34 3.16 7.15
N SER A 12 -1.42 2.40 7.36
CA SER A 12 -1.36 1.07 7.98
C SER A 12 -0.56 0.01 7.23
N HIS A 13 -0.54 0.01 5.89
CA HIS A 13 0.22 -0.98 5.10
C HIS A 13 1.74 -0.80 5.19
N LEU A 14 2.19 0.38 5.60
CA LEU A 14 3.59 0.66 5.93
C LEU A 14 4.09 -0.24 7.08
N SER A 15 3.17 -0.71 7.94
CA SER A 15 3.55 -1.58 9.06
C SER A 15 4.27 -2.86 8.63
N SER A 16 4.02 -3.39 7.43
CA SER A 16 4.78 -4.53 6.88
C SER A 16 6.27 -4.20 6.71
N ILE A 17 6.59 -3.01 6.19
CA ILE A 17 7.96 -2.49 6.05
C ILE A 17 8.57 -2.21 7.43
N VAL A 18 7.83 -1.54 8.33
CA VAL A 18 8.34 -1.19 9.67
C VAL A 18 8.68 -2.44 10.47
N LEU A 19 7.77 -3.42 10.50
CA LEU A 19 8.00 -4.70 11.19
C LEU A 19 9.21 -5.42 10.60
N ASN A 20 9.33 -5.45 9.28
CA ASN A 20 10.51 -6.03 8.63
C ASN A 20 11.79 -5.29 9.02
N LEU A 21 11.82 -3.95 8.92
CA LEU A 21 13.02 -3.15 9.15
C LEU A 21 13.51 -3.21 10.61
N ASN A 22 12.61 -3.34 11.59
CA ASN A 22 12.97 -3.55 12.99
C ASN A 22 13.77 -4.84 13.19
N ASP A 23 13.37 -5.91 12.49
CA ASP A 23 13.91 -7.26 12.70
C ASP A 23 14.81 -7.71 11.53
N ARG A 24 15.10 -6.83 10.55
CA ARG A 24 15.70 -7.22 9.27
C ARG A 24 17.09 -7.80 9.50
N PRO A 25 17.29 -9.12 9.27
CA PRO A 25 18.61 -9.71 9.34
C PRO A 25 19.39 -9.29 8.09
N GLY A 26 20.52 -8.62 8.25
CA GLY A 26 21.34 -8.23 7.12
C GLY A 26 22.56 -7.41 7.51
N GLU A 27 23.60 -7.51 6.68
CA GLU A 27 24.73 -6.58 6.74
C GLU A 27 24.27 -5.20 6.27
N VAL A 28 24.62 -4.17 7.04
CA VAL A 28 24.36 -2.78 6.69
C VAL A 28 25.47 -2.33 5.74
N HIS A 29 25.09 -2.04 4.49
CA HIS A 29 26.05 -1.58 3.48
C HIS A 29 26.15 -0.05 3.48
N GLY A 30 27.37 0.47 3.51
CA GLY A 30 27.64 1.89 3.30
C GLY A 30 28.10 2.18 1.86
N GLY A 31 28.28 3.47 1.57
CA GLY A 31 28.87 3.93 0.30
C GLY A 31 27.84 4.19 -0.80
N ASP A 32 28.32 4.13 -2.04
CA ASP A 32 27.57 4.58 -3.22
C ASP A 32 26.49 3.57 -3.65
N ASP A 33 26.66 2.29 -3.31
CA ASP A 33 25.79 1.19 -3.69
C ASP A 33 24.74 0.86 -2.62
N SER A 34 24.43 1.80 -1.71
CA SER A 34 23.49 1.57 -0.61
C SER A 34 22.22 2.42 -0.68
N ILE A 35 21.17 1.93 -0.03
CA ILE A 35 19.90 2.64 0.17
C ILE A 35 19.54 2.67 1.65
N GLU A 36 19.34 3.87 2.19
CA GLU A 36 18.86 4.09 3.55
C GLU A 36 17.38 4.49 3.54
N TYR A 37 16.59 3.89 4.42
CA TYR A 37 15.14 4.13 4.48
C TYR A 37 14.80 5.13 5.59
N PHE A 38 14.11 6.21 5.24
CA PHE A 38 13.58 7.20 6.17
C PHE A 38 12.06 7.09 6.20
N VAL A 39 11.52 6.53 7.28
CA VAL A 39 10.13 6.06 7.32
C VAL A 39 9.24 7.07 8.05
N PHE A 40 8.10 7.39 7.43
CA PHE A 40 7.06 8.24 7.99
C PHE A 40 5.73 7.48 8.06
N ASP A 41 5.36 7.07 9.28
CA ASP A 41 4.09 6.43 9.59
C ASP A 41 3.14 7.43 10.24
N THR A 42 2.02 7.75 9.59
CA THR A 42 1.00 8.65 10.16
C THR A 42 0.35 8.09 11.41
N ILE A 43 0.25 6.76 11.56
CA ILE A 43 -0.39 6.15 12.73
C ILE A 43 0.30 6.58 14.02
N ARG A 44 1.62 6.82 13.97
CA ARG A 44 2.41 7.25 15.13
C ARG A 44 2.25 8.73 15.48
N LEU A 45 1.77 9.57 14.55
CA LEU A 45 1.53 11.00 14.79
C LEU A 45 0.08 11.33 15.17
N GLY A 46 -0.81 10.33 15.17
CA GLY A 46 -2.22 10.48 15.51
C GLY A 46 -3.13 10.68 14.30
N SER A 47 -4.44 10.54 14.53
CA SER A 47 -5.49 10.58 13.51
C SER A 47 -5.60 11.90 12.75
N ASP A 48 -5.05 12.97 13.30
CA ASP A 48 -5.23 14.33 12.80
C ASP A 48 -4.17 14.71 11.76
N PHE A 49 -3.12 13.89 11.60
CA PHE A 49 -2.10 14.15 10.60
C PHE A 49 -2.63 13.84 9.19
N VAL A 50 -2.61 14.85 8.32
CA VAL A 50 -2.97 14.71 6.91
C VAL A 50 -1.75 14.95 6.01
N PHE A 51 -1.61 14.11 4.98
CA PHE A 51 -0.57 14.25 3.96
C PHE A 51 -0.80 15.47 3.06
N SER A 52 -2.05 15.78 2.75
CA SER A 52 -2.43 16.88 1.85
C SER A 52 -3.20 17.94 2.62
N ILE A 53 -2.80 19.20 2.51
CA ILE A 53 -3.45 20.35 3.15
C ILE A 53 -3.93 21.34 2.09
N ASP A 54 -5.07 21.99 2.33
CA ASP A 54 -5.54 23.10 1.50
C ASP A 54 -4.67 24.34 1.79
N SER A 55 -3.90 24.76 0.80
CA SER A 55 -3.09 25.98 0.85
C SER A 55 -3.89 27.26 0.54
N GLY A 56 -5.19 27.12 0.26
CA GLY A 56 -6.13 28.19 0.00
C GLY A 56 -6.90 27.97 -1.31
N GLY A 57 -8.21 28.20 -1.26
CA GLY A 57 -9.06 28.18 -2.46
C GLY A 57 -9.23 26.79 -3.10
N GLY A 58 -9.07 25.71 -2.33
CA GLY A 58 -9.13 24.34 -2.84
C GLY A 58 -7.84 23.87 -3.52
N HIS A 59 -6.73 24.60 -3.34
CA HIS A 59 -5.43 24.20 -3.85
C HIS A 59 -4.69 23.35 -2.81
N TYR A 60 -4.66 22.04 -3.02
CA TYR A 60 -3.99 21.12 -2.10
C TYR A 60 -2.51 20.96 -2.40
N VAL A 61 -1.70 20.97 -1.33
CA VAL A 61 -0.25 20.75 -1.36
C VAL A 61 0.16 19.68 -0.36
N LEU A 62 1.37 19.12 -0.54
CA LEU A 62 1.92 18.19 0.45
C LEU A 62 2.14 18.97 1.74
N ASN A 63 1.76 18.40 2.87
CA ASN A 63 1.94 19.02 4.17
C ASN A 63 3.41 19.44 4.35
N PRO A 64 3.71 20.76 4.44
CA PRO A 64 5.09 21.27 4.47
C PRO A 64 5.92 20.66 5.60
N THR A 65 5.27 20.27 6.70
CA THR A 65 5.89 19.57 7.83
C THR A 65 6.66 18.32 7.40
N ILE A 66 6.16 17.59 6.39
CA ILE A 66 6.85 16.41 5.85
C ILE A 66 8.17 16.83 5.20
N MET A 67 8.16 17.86 4.38
CA MET A 67 9.36 18.35 3.70
C MET A 67 10.37 18.95 4.70
N ASP A 68 9.89 19.61 5.75
CA ASP A 68 10.74 20.10 6.84
C ASP A 68 11.40 18.94 7.61
N MET A 69 10.68 17.83 7.83
CA MET A 69 11.26 16.63 8.42
C MET A 69 12.30 16.00 7.49
N VAL A 70 11.99 15.85 6.19
CA VAL A 70 12.95 15.35 5.18
C VAL A 70 14.22 16.20 5.16
N ASN A 71 14.09 17.52 5.10
CA ASN A 71 15.24 18.42 5.03
C ASN A 71 16.10 18.41 6.30
N ARG A 72 15.51 18.14 7.47
CA ARG A 72 16.26 18.04 8.74
C ARG A 72 16.93 16.68 8.94
N LYS A 73 16.27 15.58 8.54
CA LYS A 73 16.69 14.21 8.88
C LYS A 73 17.46 13.50 7.79
N VAL A 74 17.16 13.79 6.51
CA VAL A 74 17.78 13.09 5.39
C VAL A 74 19.05 13.82 4.97
N PRO A 75 20.22 13.15 4.97
CA PRO A 75 21.48 13.74 4.54
C PRO A 75 21.36 14.40 3.18
N SER A 76 21.88 15.63 3.05
CA SER A 76 21.74 16.44 1.84
C SER A 76 22.63 15.99 0.69
N ASP A 77 23.64 15.18 0.97
CA ASP A 77 24.57 14.63 0.00
C ASP A 77 23.99 13.41 -0.72
N LYS A 78 23.10 12.64 -0.07
CA LYS A 78 22.40 11.49 -0.65
C LYS A 78 21.37 11.88 -1.70
N GLU A 79 21.28 11.09 -2.75
CA GLU A 79 20.20 11.19 -3.73
C GLU A 79 18.87 10.74 -3.11
N ARG A 80 17.86 11.61 -3.12
CA ARG A 80 16.55 11.32 -2.52
C ARG A 80 15.62 10.69 -3.53
N ILE A 81 14.94 9.62 -3.12
CA ILE A 81 13.76 9.07 -3.79
C ILE A 81 12.59 9.01 -2.79
N TYR A 82 11.37 9.03 -3.30
CA TYR A 82 10.17 8.93 -2.49
C TYR A 82 9.44 7.63 -2.78
N VAL A 83 8.95 6.98 -1.74
CA VAL A 83 8.19 5.74 -1.83
C VAL A 83 6.86 5.96 -1.14
N SER A 84 5.76 5.74 -1.84
CA SER A 84 4.41 5.89 -1.30
C SER A 84 3.71 4.54 -1.13
N MET A 85 2.92 4.43 -0.06
CA MET A 85 2.05 3.29 0.25
C MET A 85 0.63 3.78 0.62
N PHE A 86 0.14 4.79 -0.10
CA PHE A 86 -1.18 5.38 0.15
C PHE A 86 -2.32 4.47 -0.35
N GLY A 87 -3.42 4.40 0.41
CA GLY A 87 -4.64 3.70 -0.04
C GLY A 87 -4.61 2.18 0.06
N GLY A 88 -3.63 1.61 0.76
CA GLY A 88 -3.42 0.16 0.78
C GLY A 88 -4.65 -0.68 1.16
N ASN A 89 -5.57 -0.14 1.96
CA ASN A 89 -6.71 -0.87 2.51
C ASN A 89 -8.07 -0.53 1.87
N ALA A 90 -8.13 0.41 0.92
CA ALA A 90 -9.40 0.96 0.43
C ALA A 90 -10.32 -0.10 -0.20
N HIS A 91 -9.74 -1.15 -0.78
CA HIS A 91 -10.46 -2.26 -1.38
C HIS A 91 -11.23 -3.12 -0.36
N ASN A 92 -10.84 -3.14 0.92
CA ASN A 92 -11.49 -3.98 1.93
C ASN A 92 -12.81 -3.40 2.45
N VAL A 93 -13.12 -2.12 2.19
CA VAL A 93 -14.28 -1.40 2.75
C VAL A 93 -15.61 -2.11 2.51
N LEU A 94 -15.81 -2.73 1.35
CA LEU A 94 -17.06 -3.46 1.02
C LEU A 94 -16.90 -4.98 1.00
N THR A 95 -15.69 -5.49 1.13
CA THR A 95 -15.42 -6.90 0.82
C THR A 95 -14.69 -7.64 1.90
N LEU A 96 -14.27 -7.02 3.00
CA LEU A 96 -13.75 -7.82 4.12
C LEU A 96 -14.88 -8.64 4.75
N GLU A 97 -16.00 -7.98 5.05
CA GLU A 97 -17.22 -8.60 5.56
C GLU A 97 -18.19 -8.87 4.43
N GLU A 98 -18.97 -9.95 4.57
CA GLU A 98 -20.04 -10.26 3.63
C GLU A 98 -21.16 -9.22 3.76
N HIS A 99 -21.55 -8.66 2.62
CA HIS A 99 -22.64 -7.70 2.56
C HIS A 99 -23.99 -8.38 2.87
N PRO A 100 -24.91 -7.75 3.62
CA PRO A 100 -26.23 -8.33 3.94
C PRO A 100 -27.06 -8.71 2.70
N VAL A 101 -26.81 -8.01 1.59
CA VAL A 101 -27.30 -8.37 0.25
C VAL A 101 -26.09 -8.82 -0.57
N PRO A 102 -25.85 -10.14 -0.73
CA PRO A 102 -24.69 -10.62 -1.47
C PRO A 102 -24.65 -10.05 -2.89
N PHE A 103 -23.50 -9.54 -3.30
CA PHE A 103 -23.30 -8.98 -4.63
C PHE A 103 -22.02 -9.54 -5.24
N ASP A 104 -21.94 -9.52 -6.56
CA ASP A 104 -20.74 -9.86 -7.32
C ASP A 104 -20.69 -9.11 -8.64
N PHE A 105 -19.56 -9.15 -9.33
CA PHE A 105 -19.37 -8.51 -10.62
C PHE A 105 -18.37 -9.27 -11.48
N ILE A 106 -18.38 -8.96 -12.78
CA ILE A 106 -17.47 -9.55 -13.77
C ILE A 106 -16.44 -8.50 -14.13
N ILE A 107 -15.16 -8.87 -14.01
CA ILE A 107 -14.06 -8.03 -14.48
C ILE A 107 -13.84 -8.34 -15.97
N PRO A 108 -13.87 -7.34 -16.87
CA PRO A 108 -13.77 -7.58 -18.31
C PRO A 108 -12.54 -8.38 -18.76
N ASP A 109 -11.36 -8.13 -18.17
CA ASP A 109 -10.10 -8.81 -18.50
C ASP A 109 -9.85 -10.09 -17.68
N LYS A 110 -10.77 -10.45 -16.78
CA LYS A 110 -10.73 -11.65 -15.94
C LYS A 110 -12.10 -12.32 -15.83
N SER A 111 -12.80 -12.42 -16.96
CA SER A 111 -14.19 -12.92 -17.02
C SER A 111 -14.35 -14.40 -16.62
N SER A 112 -13.26 -15.15 -16.55
CA SER A 112 -13.25 -16.56 -16.14
C SER A 112 -13.15 -16.77 -14.63
N LEU A 113 -13.01 -15.69 -13.83
CA LEU A 113 -12.97 -15.81 -12.37
C LEU A 113 -14.32 -16.34 -11.84
N PRO A 114 -14.30 -17.18 -10.79
CA PRO A 114 -15.52 -17.63 -10.13
C PRO A 114 -16.42 -16.47 -9.70
N PHE A 115 -17.73 -16.73 -9.72
CA PHE A 115 -18.75 -15.81 -9.23
C PHE A 115 -19.68 -16.52 -8.25
N LEU A 116 -20.36 -15.74 -7.43
CA LEU A 116 -21.35 -16.22 -6.48
C LEU A 116 -22.69 -16.44 -7.19
N GLU A 117 -23.20 -17.68 -7.18
CA GLU A 117 -24.44 -18.05 -7.89
C GLU A 117 -25.67 -17.28 -7.41
N ASP A 118 -25.78 -17.04 -6.09
CA ASP A 118 -26.93 -16.37 -5.47
C ASP A 118 -26.73 -14.86 -5.24
N ALA A 119 -25.71 -14.25 -5.85
CA ALA A 119 -25.40 -12.83 -5.66
C ALA A 119 -26.09 -11.92 -6.69
N GLU A 120 -26.44 -10.71 -6.26
CA GLU A 120 -26.85 -9.64 -7.16
C GLU A 120 -25.67 -9.22 -8.04
N LEU A 121 -25.82 -9.35 -9.36
CA LEU A 121 -24.79 -8.92 -10.30
C LEU A 121 -24.85 -7.41 -10.52
N VAL A 122 -23.79 -6.72 -10.12
CA VAL A 122 -23.58 -5.31 -10.41
C VAL A 122 -22.61 -5.12 -11.57
N THR A 123 -22.74 -4.00 -12.27
CA THR A 123 -21.87 -3.71 -13.43
C THR A 123 -20.45 -3.36 -12.99
N TYR A 124 -19.46 -3.72 -13.82
CA TYR A 124 -18.07 -3.31 -13.60
C TYR A 124 -17.90 -1.80 -13.52
N ASP A 125 -18.61 -1.02 -14.36
CA ASP A 125 -18.56 0.45 -14.35
C ASP A 125 -19.00 1.03 -13.01
N TYR A 126 -20.06 0.47 -12.41
CA TYR A 126 -20.52 0.89 -11.09
C TYR A 126 -19.44 0.66 -10.02
N ILE A 127 -18.80 -0.52 -10.03
CA ILE A 127 -17.72 -0.85 -9.10
C ILE A 127 -16.49 0.03 -9.34
N ASP A 128 -16.05 0.22 -10.59
CA ASP A 128 -14.91 1.08 -10.92
C ASP A 128 -15.12 2.52 -10.41
N ARG A 129 -16.29 3.11 -10.68
CA ARG A 129 -16.63 4.46 -10.19
C ARG A 129 -16.65 4.54 -8.67
N PHE A 130 -17.19 3.52 -8.01
CA PHE A 130 -17.22 3.43 -6.55
C PHE A 130 -15.80 3.35 -5.97
N VAL A 131 -14.95 2.48 -6.50
CA VAL A 131 -13.57 2.32 -6.02
C VAL A 131 -12.74 3.57 -6.30
N ARG A 132 -12.92 4.23 -7.45
CA ARG A 132 -12.29 5.53 -7.72
C ARG A 132 -12.67 6.56 -6.67
N LYS A 133 -13.95 6.61 -6.29
CA LYS A 133 -14.43 7.53 -5.25
C LYS A 133 -13.78 7.26 -3.90
N LEU A 134 -13.63 5.99 -3.52
CA LEU A 134 -12.88 5.59 -2.32
C LEU A 134 -11.39 5.93 -2.41
N ALA A 135 -10.80 5.85 -3.61
CA ALA A 135 -9.39 6.11 -3.83
C ALA A 135 -9.02 7.60 -3.83
N GLU A 136 -9.98 8.52 -4.07
CA GLU A 136 -9.75 9.96 -4.23
C GLU A 136 -8.79 10.58 -3.18
N PRO A 137 -8.95 10.36 -1.85
CA PRO A 137 -8.04 10.93 -0.86
C PRO A 137 -6.59 10.45 -1.01
N TYR A 138 -6.39 9.21 -1.46
CA TYR A 138 -5.07 8.63 -1.65
C TYR A 138 -4.43 9.08 -2.97
N LEU A 139 -5.25 9.23 -4.02
CA LEU A 139 -4.82 9.85 -5.29
C LEU A 139 -4.41 11.31 -5.06
N LEU A 140 -5.12 12.03 -4.20
CA LEU A 140 -4.74 13.39 -3.79
C LEU A 140 -3.36 13.38 -3.10
N ASN A 141 -3.12 12.48 -2.15
CA ASN A 141 -1.82 12.37 -1.48
C ASN A 141 -0.68 12.02 -2.44
N ALA A 142 -0.93 11.14 -3.42
CA ALA A 142 0.06 10.84 -4.46
C ALA A 142 0.31 12.04 -5.37
N THR A 143 -0.74 12.80 -5.71
CA THR A 143 -0.64 14.05 -6.49
C THR A 143 0.20 15.09 -5.77
N THR A 144 -0.10 15.37 -4.51
CA THR A 144 0.60 16.40 -3.74
C THR A 144 2.05 16.02 -3.51
N LEU A 145 2.34 14.73 -3.25
CA LEU A 145 3.71 14.22 -3.16
C LEU A 145 4.48 14.42 -4.46
N ARG A 146 3.92 14.00 -5.61
CA ARG A 146 4.55 14.14 -6.93
C ARG A 146 4.84 15.60 -7.27
N ASN A 147 3.93 16.51 -6.93
CA ASN A 147 4.09 17.94 -7.19
C ASN A 147 5.11 18.62 -6.24
N ALA A 148 5.35 18.05 -5.06
CA ALA A 148 6.25 18.62 -4.05
C ALA A 148 7.74 18.29 -4.29
N THR A 149 8.08 17.45 -5.27
CA THR A 149 9.46 16.99 -5.49
C THR A 149 9.80 16.78 -6.95
N SER A 150 11.06 17.02 -7.32
CA SER A 150 11.61 16.63 -8.63
C SER A 150 12.24 15.23 -8.62
N SER A 151 12.45 14.64 -7.45
CA SER A 151 13.00 13.28 -7.29
C SER A 151 12.08 12.21 -7.87
N ASP A 152 12.63 11.02 -8.12
CA ASP A 152 11.82 9.85 -8.46
C ASP A 152 10.82 9.53 -7.34
N VAL A 153 9.59 9.21 -7.74
CA VAL A 153 8.54 8.72 -6.85
C VAL A 153 8.17 7.30 -7.28
N TYR A 154 8.11 6.40 -6.30
CA TYR A 154 7.66 5.03 -6.43
C TYR A 154 6.37 4.84 -5.62
N HIS A 155 5.52 3.93 -6.07
CA HIS A 155 4.32 3.51 -5.34
C HIS A 155 4.30 1.99 -5.24
N PHE A 156 4.32 1.46 -4.02
CA PHE A 156 4.12 0.02 -3.83
C PHE A 156 2.64 -0.32 -3.94
N GLU A 157 2.34 -1.32 -4.75
CA GLU A 157 1.01 -1.93 -4.78
C GLU A 157 0.63 -2.46 -3.39
N SER A 158 -0.66 -2.33 -3.04
CA SER A 158 -1.21 -2.98 -1.87
C SER A 158 -1.14 -4.51 -1.99
N PRO A 159 -0.84 -5.26 -0.92
CA PRO A 159 -0.87 -6.72 -0.98
C PRO A 159 -2.24 -7.21 -1.48
N PRO A 160 -2.29 -8.27 -2.30
CA PRO A 160 -3.54 -8.97 -2.57
C PRO A 160 -4.16 -9.52 -1.29
N PRO A 161 -5.46 -9.84 -1.29
CA PRO A 161 -6.10 -10.46 -0.14
C PRO A 161 -5.57 -11.88 0.08
N VAL A 162 -5.57 -12.33 1.34
CA VAL A 162 -5.37 -13.74 1.69
C VAL A 162 -6.61 -14.54 1.28
N ARG A 163 -6.42 -15.71 0.65
CA ARG A 163 -7.54 -16.51 0.15
C ARG A 163 -8.34 -17.19 1.27
N ASP A 164 -7.66 -17.74 2.28
CA ASP A 164 -8.29 -18.52 3.34
C ASP A 164 -9.14 -17.64 4.28
N ASN A 165 -10.44 -17.92 4.36
CA ASN A 165 -11.34 -17.24 5.29
C ASN A 165 -11.06 -17.63 6.75
N ASP A 166 -10.60 -18.87 7.01
CA ASP A 166 -10.29 -19.30 8.37
C ASP A 166 -9.05 -18.57 8.91
N PHE A 167 -8.04 -18.35 8.08
CA PHE A 167 -6.92 -17.45 8.40
C PHE A 167 -7.43 -16.07 8.82
N ILE A 168 -8.34 -15.48 8.04
CA ILE A 168 -8.85 -14.13 8.29
C ILE A 168 -9.62 -14.07 9.62
N VAL A 169 -10.53 -15.02 9.85
CA VAL A 169 -11.30 -15.10 11.11
C VAL A 169 -10.38 -15.26 12.33
N ARG A 170 -9.36 -16.13 12.23
CA ARG A 170 -8.39 -16.37 13.31
C ARG A 170 -7.53 -15.13 13.61
N ASN A 171 -7.28 -14.29 12.61
CA ASN A 171 -6.41 -13.12 12.71
C ASN A 171 -7.15 -11.77 12.61
N LEU A 172 -8.45 -11.73 12.93
CA LEU A 172 -9.21 -10.48 12.98
C LEU A 172 -8.61 -9.49 13.97
N GLU A 173 -8.54 -8.23 13.57
CA GLU A 173 -8.20 -7.13 14.46
C GLU A 173 -9.30 -6.93 15.51
N ASP A 174 -8.93 -6.38 16.66
CA ASP A 174 -9.83 -6.26 17.82
C ASP A 174 -11.07 -5.41 17.54
N TRP A 175 -11.00 -4.51 16.56
CA TRP A 175 -12.15 -3.74 16.09
C TRP A 175 -13.23 -4.64 15.47
N PHE A 176 -12.84 -5.60 14.62
CA PHE A 176 -13.75 -6.56 13.97
C PHE A 176 -14.28 -7.62 14.94
N LYS A 177 -13.45 -8.09 15.88
CA LYS A 177 -13.87 -9.07 16.89
C LYS A 177 -15.09 -8.60 17.72
N LYS A 178 -15.21 -7.28 17.92
CA LYS A 178 -16.33 -6.67 18.65
C LYS A 178 -17.66 -6.67 17.87
N GLN A 179 -17.63 -6.96 16.56
CA GLN A 179 -18.81 -6.96 15.69
C GLN A 179 -19.35 -8.37 15.41
N THR A 180 -18.98 -9.36 16.23
CA THR A 180 -19.35 -10.76 16.04
C THR A 180 -20.86 -11.02 16.22
N PRO A 181 -21.47 -11.92 15.42
CA PRO A 181 -20.84 -12.82 14.44
C PRO A 181 -20.50 -12.11 13.12
N ILE A 182 -19.26 -12.29 12.66
CA ILE A 182 -18.75 -11.76 11.39
C ILE A 182 -18.68 -12.88 10.35
N LYS A 183 -19.18 -12.63 9.15
CA LYS A 183 -19.04 -13.54 8.01
C LYS A 183 -18.11 -12.88 7.01
N ILE A 184 -17.00 -13.55 6.68
CA ILE A 184 -16.00 -13.01 5.76
C ILE A 184 -16.51 -13.16 4.33
N ALA A 185 -16.34 -12.11 3.51
CA ALA A 185 -16.79 -12.17 2.14
C ALA A 185 -16.01 -13.23 1.34
N PRO A 186 -16.62 -13.83 0.30
CA PRO A 186 -15.97 -14.84 -0.51
C PRO A 186 -14.64 -14.36 -1.12
N PRO A 187 -13.61 -15.23 -1.20
CA PRO A 187 -12.26 -14.83 -1.59
C PRO A 187 -12.20 -14.16 -2.96
N TYR A 188 -12.94 -14.66 -3.96
CA TYR A 188 -12.92 -14.07 -5.29
C TYR A 188 -13.58 -12.70 -5.36
N LEU A 189 -14.56 -12.39 -4.49
CA LEU A 189 -15.11 -11.03 -4.40
C LEU A 189 -14.05 -10.05 -3.87
N ARG A 190 -13.32 -10.46 -2.82
CA ARG A 190 -12.17 -9.71 -2.27
C ARG A 190 -11.09 -9.46 -3.32
N TYR A 191 -10.72 -10.52 -4.04
CA TYR A 191 -9.73 -10.44 -5.12
C TYR A 191 -10.17 -9.50 -6.24
N LYS A 192 -11.42 -9.61 -6.69
CA LYS A 192 -11.95 -8.75 -7.75
C LYS A 192 -11.89 -7.28 -7.34
N MET A 193 -12.25 -6.96 -6.09
CA MET A 193 -12.19 -5.60 -5.56
C MET A 193 -10.75 -5.07 -5.46
N TRP A 194 -9.83 -5.88 -4.94
CA TRP A 194 -8.40 -5.55 -4.93
C TRP A 194 -7.87 -5.31 -6.35
N HIS A 195 -8.26 -6.13 -7.32
CA HIS A 195 -7.80 -6.01 -8.70
C HIS A 195 -8.26 -4.68 -9.34
N VAL A 196 -9.52 -4.28 -9.14
CA VAL A 196 -10.03 -2.98 -9.60
C VAL A 196 -9.27 -1.84 -8.94
N HIS A 197 -9.08 -1.89 -7.62
CA HIS A 197 -8.31 -0.89 -6.89
C HIS A 197 -6.87 -0.77 -7.40
N SER A 198 -6.15 -1.90 -7.49
CA SER A 198 -4.79 -1.96 -8.05
C SER A 198 -4.71 -1.35 -9.44
N LYS A 199 -5.67 -1.69 -10.32
CA LYS A 199 -5.72 -1.11 -11.67
C LYS A 199 -5.88 0.41 -11.64
N ILE A 200 -6.80 0.93 -10.82
CA ILE A 200 -7.01 2.39 -10.68
C ILE A 200 -5.73 3.08 -10.20
N ILE A 201 -5.06 2.54 -9.19
CA ILE A 201 -3.82 3.11 -8.66
C ILE A 201 -2.69 3.04 -9.69
N ARG A 202 -2.53 1.91 -10.39
CA ARG A 202 -1.52 1.74 -11.44
C ARG A 202 -1.72 2.71 -12.60
N ASP A 203 -2.95 2.81 -13.12
CA ASP A 203 -3.30 3.72 -14.21
C ASP A 203 -3.05 5.18 -13.79
N PHE A 204 -3.35 5.53 -12.54
CA PHE A 204 -3.06 6.85 -11.99
C PHE A 204 -1.55 7.12 -11.87
N CYS A 205 -0.77 6.14 -11.38
CA CYS A 205 0.67 6.27 -11.27
C CYS A 205 1.31 6.52 -12.65
N ASP A 206 0.88 5.78 -13.68
CA ASP A 206 1.33 5.96 -15.06
C ASP A 206 1.04 7.39 -15.56
N GLN A 207 -0.18 7.89 -15.36
CA GLN A 207 -0.57 9.26 -15.72
C GLN A 207 0.26 10.34 -15.02
N MET A 208 0.68 10.11 -13.79
CA MET A 208 1.44 11.06 -12.98
C MET A 208 2.97 10.92 -13.10
N GLY A 209 3.46 9.97 -13.91
CA GLY A 209 4.89 9.67 -13.98
C GLY A 209 5.46 9.11 -12.67
N ILE A 210 4.64 8.40 -11.89
CA ILE A 210 5.03 7.69 -10.68
C ILE A 210 5.36 6.24 -11.04
N ASN A 211 6.49 5.73 -10.55
CA ASN A 211 6.91 4.35 -10.78
C ASN A 211 6.06 3.38 -9.94
N PHE A 212 5.09 2.72 -10.56
CA PHE A 212 4.33 1.66 -9.90
C PHE A 212 5.17 0.39 -9.72
N LEU A 213 5.18 -0.15 -8.50
CA LEU A 213 5.86 -1.38 -8.12
C LEU A 213 4.80 -2.43 -7.76
N SER A 214 4.52 -3.30 -8.72
CA SER A 214 3.60 -4.43 -8.52
C SER A 214 4.10 -5.36 -7.42
N THR A 215 3.16 -6.02 -6.76
CA THR A 215 3.43 -7.05 -5.76
C THR A 215 4.40 -8.10 -6.31
N PRO A 216 5.45 -8.49 -5.56
CA PRO A 216 6.38 -9.53 -5.99
C PRO A 216 5.65 -10.86 -6.17
N VAL A 217 5.87 -11.50 -7.32
CA VAL A 217 5.14 -12.72 -7.72
C VAL A 217 5.39 -13.89 -6.77
N GLU A 218 6.55 -13.91 -6.11
CA GLU A 218 6.89 -14.90 -5.09
C GLU A 218 6.04 -14.82 -3.83
N THR A 219 5.31 -13.72 -3.64
CA THR A 219 4.41 -13.54 -2.49
C THR A 219 2.99 -14.02 -2.76
N GLN A 220 2.73 -14.49 -3.98
CA GLN A 220 1.40 -14.82 -4.48
C GLN A 220 1.25 -16.31 -4.77
N ASP A 221 0.04 -16.85 -4.59
CA ASP A 221 -0.33 -18.16 -5.10
C ASP A 221 -0.56 -18.14 -6.62
N GLU A 222 -0.80 -19.31 -7.22
CA GLU A 222 -1.04 -19.46 -8.66
C GLU A 222 -2.29 -18.69 -9.16
N GLN A 223 -3.19 -18.31 -8.26
CA GLN A 223 -4.39 -17.53 -8.56
C GLN A 223 -4.21 -16.03 -8.29
N GLY A 224 -3.04 -15.61 -7.77
CA GLY A 224 -2.68 -14.23 -7.47
C GLY A 224 -3.11 -13.74 -6.09
N PHE A 225 -3.57 -14.62 -5.19
CA PHE A 225 -3.83 -14.26 -3.79
C PHE A 225 -2.53 -14.20 -3.00
N LEU A 226 -2.53 -13.47 -1.89
CA LEU A 226 -1.37 -13.45 -0.98
C LEU A 226 -1.21 -14.82 -0.31
N LEU A 227 0.01 -15.36 -0.33
CA LEU A 227 0.33 -16.55 0.46
C LEU A 227 0.19 -16.23 1.95
N GLU A 228 -0.38 -17.16 2.72
CA GLU A 228 -0.66 -16.95 4.15
C GLU A 228 0.59 -16.58 4.97
N GLU A 229 1.76 -17.11 4.61
CA GLU A 229 3.04 -16.76 5.27
C GLU A 229 3.46 -15.29 5.11
N HIS A 230 2.85 -14.59 4.15
CA HIS A 230 2.98 -13.17 3.92
C HIS A 230 1.83 -12.35 4.52
N GLY A 231 0.78 -12.99 5.01
CA GLY A 231 -0.30 -12.34 5.76
C GLY A 231 0.10 -12.06 7.21
N ARG A 232 -0.53 -11.05 7.82
CA ARG A 232 -0.41 -10.77 9.27
C ARG A 232 -1.75 -10.84 9.97
N ASP A 233 -2.72 -10.11 9.43
CA ASP A 233 -4.07 -10.00 9.97
C ASP A 233 -5.08 -10.01 8.82
N SER A 234 -6.34 -9.65 9.11
CA SER A 234 -7.43 -9.72 8.14
C SER A 234 -7.25 -8.78 6.94
N THR A 235 -6.44 -7.73 7.07
CA THR A 235 -6.28 -6.68 6.04
C THR A 235 -4.83 -6.35 5.67
N HIS A 236 -3.85 -6.70 6.51
CA HIS A 236 -2.45 -6.33 6.34
C HIS A 236 -1.54 -7.53 6.09
N ALA A 237 -0.52 -7.29 5.28
CA ALA A 237 0.60 -8.20 5.11
C ALA A 237 1.62 -8.09 6.26
N GLY A 238 2.39 -9.16 6.46
CA GLY A 238 3.41 -9.30 7.48
C GLY A 238 4.80 -8.82 7.07
N PRO A 239 5.79 -8.96 7.97
CA PRO A 239 7.18 -8.54 7.71
C PRO A 239 7.84 -9.28 6.53
N SER A 240 7.47 -10.54 6.29
CA SER A 240 7.99 -11.31 5.14
C SER A 240 7.60 -10.67 3.80
N PHE A 241 6.39 -10.12 3.69
CA PHE A 241 5.96 -9.32 2.54
C PHE A 241 6.74 -8.01 2.44
N GLY A 242 6.89 -7.30 3.56
CA GLY A 242 7.71 -6.08 3.66
C GLY A 242 9.13 -6.31 3.15
N ASN A 243 9.74 -7.45 3.48
CA ASN A 243 11.06 -7.83 2.95
C ASN A 243 11.06 -8.02 1.43
N ALA A 244 10.05 -8.69 0.89
CA ALA A 244 9.95 -8.96 -0.55
C ALA A 244 9.86 -7.66 -1.37
N ILE A 245 8.99 -6.73 -0.97
CA ILE A 245 8.83 -5.45 -1.68
C ILE A 245 10.08 -4.55 -1.56
N LEU A 246 10.77 -4.55 -0.41
CA LEU A 246 12.03 -3.81 -0.25
C LEU A 246 13.14 -4.42 -1.12
N LYS A 247 13.26 -5.75 -1.16
CA LYS A 247 14.23 -6.44 -2.04
C LYS A 247 13.94 -6.17 -3.52
N GLN A 248 12.67 -6.10 -3.91
CA GLN A 248 12.28 -5.72 -5.27
C GLN A 248 12.76 -4.30 -5.61
N LEU A 249 12.55 -3.32 -4.72
CA LEU A 249 13.03 -1.95 -4.91
C LEU A 249 14.56 -1.88 -4.97
N GLU A 250 15.23 -2.52 -4.02
CA GLU A 250 16.70 -2.64 -3.96
C GLU A 250 17.26 -3.24 -5.26
N SER A 251 16.70 -4.36 -5.71
CA SER A 251 17.11 -5.01 -6.96
C SER A 251 16.85 -4.13 -8.18
N ARG A 252 15.72 -3.41 -8.23
CA ARG A 252 15.40 -2.49 -9.33
C ARG A 252 16.40 -1.33 -9.42
N LEU A 253 16.88 -0.86 -8.27
CA LEU A 253 17.83 0.25 -8.20
C LEU A 253 19.30 -0.19 -8.24
N GLY A 254 19.57 -1.50 -8.14
CA GLY A 254 20.93 -2.03 -8.01
C GLY A 254 21.60 -1.65 -6.68
N LEU A 255 20.82 -1.45 -5.62
CA LEU A 255 21.29 -0.98 -4.31
C LEU A 255 21.13 -2.04 -3.24
N LYS A 256 21.93 -1.93 -2.18
CA LYS A 256 21.87 -2.81 -1.01
C LYS A 256 21.36 -2.05 0.20
N TYR A 257 20.71 -2.76 1.11
CA TYR A 257 20.22 -2.19 2.36
C TYR A 257 21.35 -1.50 3.16
N GLY A 258 21.17 -0.22 3.42
CA GLY A 258 22.11 0.65 4.15
C GLY A 258 21.64 1.10 5.51
N GLY A 259 20.50 0.60 5.98
CA GLY A 259 19.91 0.96 7.27
C GLY A 259 18.59 1.70 7.14
N TRP A 260 18.00 2.06 8.27
CA TRP A 260 16.78 2.83 8.30
C TRP A 260 16.68 3.72 9.55
N SER A 261 15.80 4.70 9.49
CA SER A 261 15.47 5.59 10.61
C SER A 261 14.06 6.13 10.46
N TRP A 262 13.48 6.60 11.57
CA TRP A 262 12.25 7.38 11.52
C TRP A 262 12.52 8.78 10.94
N LEU A 263 11.53 9.31 10.22
CA LEU A 263 11.57 10.68 9.69
C LEU A 263 11.27 11.73 10.78
N TYR A 264 10.73 11.30 11.91
CA TYR A 264 10.55 12.11 13.12
C TYR A 264 11.45 11.57 14.26
N ASP A 265 11.60 12.37 15.31
CA ASP A 265 12.33 12.00 16.53
C ASP A 265 11.58 10.96 17.37
#